data_AF-A0A967KGY0-F1
#
_entry.id   AF-A0A967KGY0-F1
#
_cell.length_a   1.000
_cell.length_b   1.000
_cell.length_c   1.000
_cell.angle_alpha   90.00
_cell.angle_beta   90.00
_cell.angle_gamma   90.00
#
_symmetry.space_group_name_H-M   'P 1'
#
loop_
_entity.id
_entity.type
_entity.pdbx_description
1 polymer ?
#
loop_
_entity_poly.entity_id
_entity_poly.type
_entity_poly.pdbx_seq_one_letter_code
_entity_poly.pdbx_strand_id
1 'polypeptide(L)'
;MDNRKLRVSHGPIDSLGWPSMTMDFKVDSGVDLAAFEEGQDIQFSLRQSHAGEFVIEKAQPQPAMENVSQSFINGDGEADSETDADHAGPRYTGKGNVVRVGPEANVLRLQHEPIEALGWPSMAMDFRVQPGVDISGIEPGQVIHFSLVKRDDRYLIDEVHVMAPDGEAREHDHD
;
A
#
# COMPACT_ATOMS: atom_id res chain seq x y z
N MET A 1 -38.18 10.06 -13.50
CA MET A 1 -37.07 9.21 -13.98
C MET A 1 -35.79 9.72 -13.36
N ASP A 2 -35.29 9.00 -12.37
CA ASP A 2 -34.11 9.37 -11.60
C ASP A 2 -32.85 9.16 -12.45
N ASN A 3 -32.35 10.25 -13.05
CA ASN A 3 -31.06 10.28 -13.74
C ASN A 3 -29.91 10.55 -12.74
N ARG A 4 -29.90 9.82 -11.62
CA ARG A 4 -28.84 9.94 -10.61
C ARG A 4 -27.61 9.16 -11.10
N LYS A 5 -26.74 9.86 -11.81
CA LYS A 5 -25.47 9.32 -12.31
C LYS A 5 -24.32 10.01 -11.61
N LEU A 6 -23.34 9.22 -11.19
CA LEU A 6 -22.09 9.70 -10.63
C LEU A 6 -20.96 9.32 -11.58
N ARG A 7 -20.21 10.32 -12.03
CA ARG A 7 -19.02 10.11 -12.86
C ARG A 7 -17.86 9.75 -11.94
N VAL A 8 -17.41 8.51 -12.00
CA VAL A 8 -16.38 7.99 -11.12
C VAL A 8 -15.15 7.63 -11.95
N SER A 9 -14.01 8.19 -11.57
CA SER A 9 -12.70 7.76 -12.05
C SER A 9 -12.23 6.63 -11.14
N HIS A 10 -11.97 5.46 -11.72
CA HIS A 10 -11.48 4.31 -10.97
C HIS A 10 -10.20 3.74 -11.59
N GLY A 11 -9.38 3.10 -10.77
CA GLY A 11 -8.20 2.33 -11.21
C GLY A 11 -8.58 1.02 -11.89
N PRO A 12 -7.60 0.17 -12.24
CA PRO A 12 -7.89 -1.13 -12.85
C PRO A 12 -8.65 -2.01 -11.84
N ILE A 13 -9.71 -2.66 -12.32
CA ILE A 13 -10.49 -3.63 -11.55
C ILE A 13 -10.29 -5.00 -12.21
N ASP A 14 -9.25 -5.71 -11.79
CA ASP A 14 -8.86 -7.02 -12.35
C ASP A 14 -10.00 -8.05 -12.32
N SER A 15 -10.83 -8.02 -11.28
CA SER A 15 -11.99 -8.94 -11.16
C SER A 15 -13.03 -8.76 -12.27
N LEU A 16 -13.09 -7.58 -12.89
CA LEU A 16 -13.99 -7.27 -14.00
C LEU A 16 -13.25 -7.15 -15.34
N GLY A 17 -11.91 -7.20 -15.33
CA GLY A 17 -11.07 -6.94 -16.49
C GLY A 17 -11.17 -5.49 -16.99
N TRP A 18 -11.52 -4.55 -16.12
CA TRP A 18 -11.67 -3.13 -16.50
C TRP A 18 -10.36 -2.38 -16.27
N PRO A 19 -9.84 -1.66 -17.26
CA PRO A 19 -8.67 -0.79 -17.05
C PRO A 19 -9.06 0.44 -16.23
N SER A 20 -8.05 1.21 -15.82
CA SER A 20 -8.29 2.54 -15.25
C SER A 20 -9.11 3.39 -16.21
N MET A 21 -10.28 3.84 -15.81
CA MET A 21 -11.19 4.61 -16.67
C MET A 21 -12.13 5.51 -15.85
N THR A 22 -12.75 6.45 -16.55
CA THR A 22 -13.75 7.35 -15.97
C THR A 22 -15.09 7.10 -16.67
N MET A 23 -16.10 6.70 -15.92
CA MET A 23 -17.44 6.41 -16.47
C MET A 23 -18.55 6.85 -15.52
N ASP A 24 -19.73 7.08 -16.08
CA ASP A 24 -20.93 7.42 -15.34
C ASP A 24 -21.63 6.16 -14.86
N PHE A 25 -21.70 5.98 -13.54
CA PHE A 25 -22.44 4.90 -12.90
C PHE A 25 -23.80 5.39 -12.43
N LYS A 26 -24.84 4.56 -12.60
CA LYS A 26 -26.13 4.80 -11.94
C LYS A 26 -25.96 4.63 -10.44
N VAL A 27 -26.68 5.44 -9.67
CA VAL A 27 -26.60 5.44 -8.21
C VAL A 27 -27.94 5.00 -7.63
N ASP A 28 -27.90 4.06 -6.70
CA ASP A 28 -29.09 3.61 -5.98
C ASP A 28 -29.69 4.73 -5.12
N SER A 29 -30.99 4.64 -4.82
CA SER A 29 -31.67 5.66 -4.03
C SER A 29 -31.19 5.75 -2.57
N GLY A 30 -30.51 4.71 -2.07
CA GLY A 30 -29.93 4.69 -0.73
C GLY A 30 -28.62 5.48 -0.56
N VAL A 31 -28.07 6.03 -1.64
CA VAL A 31 -26.82 6.80 -1.60
C VAL A 31 -27.13 8.30 -1.62
N ASP A 32 -26.62 9.02 -0.63
CA ASP A 32 -26.77 10.47 -0.53
C ASP A 32 -25.70 11.18 -1.36
N LEU A 33 -26.09 11.68 -2.53
CA LEU A 33 -25.18 12.36 -3.45
C LEU A 33 -24.71 13.73 -2.94
N ALA A 34 -25.45 14.35 -2.02
CA ALA A 34 -25.10 15.65 -1.46
C ALA A 34 -23.95 15.56 -0.45
N ALA A 35 -23.62 14.35 0.01
CA ALA A 35 -22.48 14.07 0.88
C ALA A 35 -21.12 14.01 0.13
N PHE A 36 -21.10 14.16 -1.20
CA PHE A 36 -19.86 14.10 -2.00
C PHE A 36 -19.54 15.44 -2.66
N GLU A 37 -18.25 15.73 -2.73
CA GLU A 37 -17.70 16.89 -3.43
C GLU A 37 -16.98 16.47 -4.72
N GLU A 38 -16.96 17.34 -5.72
CA GLU A 38 -16.28 17.05 -6.99
C GLU A 38 -14.77 16.90 -6.78
N GLY A 39 -14.20 15.80 -7.28
CA GLY A 39 -12.77 15.50 -7.13
C GLY A 39 -12.40 14.80 -5.82
N GLN A 40 -13.37 14.53 -4.93
CA GLN A 40 -13.16 13.75 -3.73
C GLN A 40 -12.99 12.26 -4.07
N ASP A 41 -12.05 11.61 -3.37
CA ASP A 41 -11.90 10.16 -3.45
C ASP A 41 -13.05 9.48 -2.71
N ILE A 42 -13.62 8.42 -3.29
CA ILE A 42 -14.76 7.73 -2.70
C ILE A 42 -14.55 6.22 -2.75
N GLN A 43 -14.94 5.55 -1.69
CA GLN A 43 -15.09 4.11 -1.70
C GLN A 43 -16.51 3.77 -2.12
N PHE A 44 -16.66 2.94 -3.15
CA PHE A 44 -17.98 2.56 -3.66
C PHE A 44 -18.08 1.06 -3.92
N SER A 45 -19.30 0.52 -3.81
CA SER A 45 -19.62 -0.87 -4.11
C SER A 45 -20.59 -0.94 -5.29
N LEU A 46 -20.24 -1.75 -6.29
CA LEU A 46 -21.02 -1.97 -7.50
C LEU A 46 -21.86 -3.24 -7.38
N ARG A 47 -23.15 -3.14 -7.71
CA ARG A 47 -24.04 -4.28 -7.94
C ARG A 47 -24.39 -4.36 -9.42
N GLN A 48 -24.22 -5.55 -10.02
CA GLN A 48 -24.72 -5.82 -11.37
C GLN A 48 -26.26 -5.88 -11.36
N SER A 49 -26.91 -5.03 -12.15
CA SER A 49 -28.37 -4.97 -12.28
C SER A 49 -28.89 -5.70 -13.52
N HIS A 50 -28.12 -5.65 -14.61
CA HIS A 50 -28.37 -6.42 -15.83
C HIS A 50 -27.03 -6.79 -16.49
N ALA A 51 -27.05 -7.66 -17.50
CA ALA A 51 -25.83 -8.02 -18.22
C ALA A 51 -25.15 -6.77 -18.80
N GLY A 52 -24.03 -6.36 -18.17
CA GLY A 52 -23.27 -5.15 -18.53
C GLY A 52 -23.72 -3.84 -17.87
N GLU A 53 -24.75 -3.84 -17.01
CA GLU A 53 -25.20 -2.65 -16.29
C GLU A 53 -24.92 -2.76 -14.78
N PHE A 54 -24.14 -1.82 -14.26
CA PHE A 54 -23.70 -1.75 -12.86
C PHE A 54 -24.26 -0.50 -12.18
N VAL A 55 -24.72 -0.68 -10.94
CA VAL A 55 -25.30 0.39 -10.11
C VAL A 55 -24.52 0.45 -8.81
N ILE A 56 -24.20 1.67 -8.37
CA ILE A 56 -23.58 1.91 -7.06
C ILE A 56 -24.64 1.66 -5.98
N GLU A 57 -24.47 0.61 -5.19
CA GLU A 57 -25.38 0.31 -4.06
C GLU A 57 -24.97 1.07 -2.79
N LYS A 58 -23.68 1.36 -2.65
CA LYS A 58 -23.10 2.11 -1.54
C LYS A 58 -21.95 2.95 -2.05
N ALA A 59 -21.90 4.21 -1.64
CA ALA A 59 -20.74 5.05 -1.78
C ALA A 59 -20.49 5.75 -0.45
N GLN A 60 -19.23 5.88 -0.08
CA GLN A 60 -18.77 6.56 1.12
C GLN A 60 -17.60 7.46 0.75
N PRO A 61 -17.55 8.70 1.28
CA PRO A 61 -16.39 9.55 1.10
C PRO A 61 -15.18 8.83 1.66
N GLN A 62 -14.18 8.59 0.82
CA GLN A 62 -12.89 8.14 1.30
C GLN A 62 -12.14 9.41 1.64
N PRO A 63 -11.95 9.77 2.92
CA PRO A 63 -11.11 10.91 3.24
C PRO A 63 -9.76 10.65 2.57
N ALA A 64 -9.34 11.56 1.70
CA ALA A 64 -8.03 11.52 1.07
C ALA A 64 -7.00 11.75 2.17
N MET A 65 -6.65 10.71 2.92
CA MET A 65 -5.74 10.70 4.08
C MET A 65 -5.59 12.08 4.72
N GLU A 66 -6.64 12.55 5.41
CA GLU A 66 -6.38 13.42 6.54
C GLU A 66 -5.72 12.50 7.56
N ASN A 67 -4.48 12.81 7.91
CA ASN A 67 -3.81 12.15 9.01
C ASN A 67 -4.72 12.28 10.23
N VAL A 68 -5.33 11.18 10.68
CA VAL A 68 -5.90 11.09 12.03
C VAL A 68 -4.71 11.03 13.01
N SER A 69 -4.02 12.16 13.10
CA SER A 69 -3.36 12.62 14.31
C SER A 69 -4.34 13.59 14.97
N GLN A 70 -5.40 13.04 15.56
CA GLN A 70 -6.04 13.76 16.64
C GLN A 70 -6.09 12.86 17.87
N SER A 71 -5.10 13.14 18.71
CA SER A 71 -4.95 12.65 20.07
C SER A 71 -6.27 12.70 20.83
N PHE A 72 -6.72 11.54 21.28
CA PHE A 72 -7.40 11.44 22.56
C PHE A 72 -6.45 10.71 23.50
N ILE A 73 -5.63 11.51 24.19
CA ILE A 73 -4.88 11.07 25.37
C ILE A 73 -5.92 10.73 26.43
N ASN A 74 -5.95 9.47 26.89
CA ASN A 74 -6.14 9.04 28.28
C ASN A 74 -6.06 7.50 28.36
N GLY A 75 -5.06 6.97 29.07
CA GLY A 75 -5.11 5.63 29.65
C GLY A 75 -4.06 4.63 29.12
N ASP A 76 -2.89 4.68 29.75
CA ASP A 76 -1.96 3.59 30.09
C ASP A 76 -1.87 2.36 29.16
N GLY A 77 -0.71 2.20 28.50
CA GLY A 77 -0.33 0.97 27.80
C GLY A 77 0.95 1.11 27.00
N GLU A 78 2.09 1.00 27.68
CA GLU A 78 3.45 0.95 27.14
C GLU A 78 3.69 -0.26 26.20
N ALA A 79 4.35 0.01 25.05
CA ALA A 79 5.26 -0.86 24.29
C ALA A 79 5.53 -0.14 22.94
N ASP A 80 6.37 0.89 22.89
CA ASP A 80 7.85 0.85 22.80
C ASP A 80 8.38 0.41 21.42
N SER A 81 9.37 1.15 20.91
CA SER A 81 9.99 1.20 19.57
C SER A 81 9.38 2.28 18.63
N GLU A 82 9.79 3.55 18.68
CA GLU A 82 11.06 4.14 18.17
C GLU A 82 11.19 3.92 16.63
N THR A 83 11.34 4.89 15.70
CA THR A 83 11.76 6.30 15.73
C THR A 83 11.53 6.94 14.34
N ASP A 84 11.51 8.27 14.33
CA ASP A 84 11.74 9.21 13.21
C ASP A 84 10.57 9.71 12.35
N ALA A 85 10.07 10.86 12.81
CA ALA A 85 9.12 11.73 12.14
C ALA A 85 9.81 12.79 11.24
N ASP A 86 11.00 12.52 10.67
CA ASP A 86 11.68 13.44 9.74
C ASP A 86 11.85 12.85 8.32
N HIS A 87 10.90 12.05 7.84
CA HIS A 87 10.87 11.64 6.43
C HIS A 87 9.58 12.09 5.74
N ALA A 88 9.45 13.41 5.54
CA ALA A 88 8.33 14.06 4.85
C ALA A 88 8.07 13.51 3.43
N GLY A 89 7.24 12.47 3.30
CA GLY A 89 6.79 11.92 2.01
C GLY A 89 5.89 10.70 2.20
N PRO A 90 5.07 10.34 1.19
CA PRO A 90 4.24 9.14 1.27
C PRO A 90 5.12 7.90 1.39
N ARG A 91 4.81 7.08 2.42
CA ARG A 91 5.46 5.80 2.70
C ARG A 91 4.60 4.66 2.14
N TYR A 92 5.24 3.68 1.53
CA TYR A 92 4.60 2.51 0.93
C TYR A 92 5.26 1.26 1.51
N THR A 93 4.49 0.44 2.22
CA THR A 93 4.99 -0.81 2.79
C THR A 93 4.96 -1.92 1.74
N GLY A 94 6.02 -2.70 1.66
CA GLY A 94 6.13 -3.86 0.79
C GLY A 94 6.76 -5.03 1.54
N LYS A 95 6.36 -6.25 1.16
CA LYS A 95 7.02 -7.48 1.58
C LYS A 95 7.74 -8.08 0.40
N GLY A 96 8.92 -8.62 0.62
CA GLY A 96 9.70 -9.23 -0.46
C GLY A 96 10.81 -10.13 0.03
N ASN A 97 11.27 -11.00 -0.86
CA ASN A 97 12.46 -11.81 -0.62
C ASN A 97 13.70 -11.11 -1.16
N VAL A 98 14.77 -11.15 -0.40
CA VAL A 98 16.07 -10.64 -0.82
C VAL A 98 16.64 -11.61 -1.84
N VAL A 99 16.84 -11.14 -3.07
CA VAL A 99 17.44 -11.94 -4.14
C VAL A 99 18.96 -11.80 -4.11
N ARG A 100 19.44 -10.57 -3.89
CA ARG A 100 20.88 -10.26 -3.87
C ARG A 100 21.14 -8.92 -3.18
N VAL A 101 22.22 -8.85 -2.42
CA VAL A 101 22.81 -7.58 -1.96
C VAL A 101 23.81 -7.07 -3.01
N GLY A 102 23.63 -5.84 -3.48
CA GLY A 102 24.52 -5.23 -4.46
C GLY A 102 25.93 -4.97 -3.90
N PRO A 103 26.94 -4.82 -4.77
CA PRO A 103 28.30 -4.48 -4.34
C PRO A 103 28.38 -3.07 -3.73
N GLU A 104 27.48 -2.18 -4.14
CA GLU A 104 27.18 -0.96 -3.39
C GLU A 104 26.25 -1.37 -2.24
N ALA A 105 26.73 -1.29 -0.99
CA ALA A 105 25.98 -1.64 0.24
C ALA A 105 24.76 -0.73 0.54
N ASN A 106 24.15 -0.18 -0.52
CA ASN A 106 22.96 0.66 -0.50
C ASN A 106 21.99 0.22 -1.62
N VAL A 107 22.23 -0.92 -2.29
CA VAL A 107 21.32 -1.46 -3.32
C VAL A 107 20.96 -2.88 -2.96
N LEU A 108 19.67 -3.13 -2.79
CA LEU A 108 19.12 -4.46 -2.56
C LEU A 108 18.27 -4.85 -3.75
N ARG A 109 18.58 -6.00 -4.34
CA ARG A 109 17.69 -6.64 -5.30
C ARG A 109 16.67 -7.45 -4.52
N LEU A 110 15.44 -6.99 -4.53
CA LEU A 110 14.33 -7.60 -3.83
C LEU A 110 13.32 -8.11 -4.87
N GLN A 111 12.82 -9.32 -4.66
CA GLN A 111 11.60 -9.77 -5.32
C GLN A 111 10.45 -9.46 -4.37
N HIS A 112 9.75 -8.38 -4.67
CA HIS A 112 8.65 -7.92 -3.84
C HIS A 112 7.34 -8.55 -4.28
N GLU A 113 6.42 -8.68 -3.34
CA GLU A 113 5.02 -9.01 -3.56
C GLU A 113 4.28 -7.81 -4.21
N PRO A 114 3.04 -7.97 -4.70
CA PRO A 114 2.29 -6.87 -5.27
C PRO A 114 2.15 -5.72 -4.25
N ILE A 115 2.52 -4.51 -4.66
CA ILE A 115 2.38 -3.31 -3.84
C ILE A 115 1.16 -2.56 -4.39
N GLU A 116 -0.01 -2.87 -3.84
CA GLU A 116 -1.29 -2.31 -4.29
C GLU A 116 -1.30 -0.78 -4.21
N ALA A 117 -0.65 -0.20 -3.19
CA ALA A 117 -0.52 1.24 -3.01
C ALA A 117 0.26 1.95 -4.14
N LEU A 118 1.09 1.21 -4.88
CA LEU A 118 1.81 1.70 -6.07
C LEU A 118 1.25 1.14 -7.38
N GLY A 119 0.31 0.20 -7.32
CA GLY A 119 -0.17 -0.57 -8.47
C GLY A 119 0.93 -1.45 -9.09
N TRP A 120 1.94 -1.83 -8.32
CA TRP A 120 3.05 -2.64 -8.83
C TRP A 120 2.75 -4.13 -8.64
N PRO A 121 2.88 -4.96 -9.69
CA PRO A 121 2.76 -6.41 -9.53
C PRO A 121 3.96 -6.97 -8.76
N SER A 122 3.87 -8.25 -8.36
CA SER A 122 5.06 -8.92 -7.82
C SER A 122 6.16 -8.97 -8.88
N MET A 123 7.32 -8.39 -8.57
CA MET A 123 8.47 -8.38 -9.48
C MET A 123 9.80 -8.25 -8.73
N ALA A 124 10.89 -8.58 -9.43
CA ALA A 124 12.24 -8.46 -8.92
C ALA A 124 12.90 -7.16 -9.39
N MET A 125 13.14 -6.24 -8.46
CA MET A 125 13.67 -4.90 -8.74
C MET A 125 14.78 -4.52 -7.77
N ASP A 126 15.67 -3.66 -8.23
CA ASP A 126 16.79 -3.15 -7.43
C ASP A 126 16.34 -1.86 -6.74
N PHE A 127 16.29 -1.89 -5.42
CA PHE A 127 15.91 -0.77 -4.57
C PHE A 127 17.13 -0.15 -3.92
N ARG A 128 17.20 1.18 -3.94
CA ARG A 128 18.26 1.91 -3.23
C ARG A 128 17.81 2.17 -1.79
N VAL A 129 18.70 1.89 -0.86
CA VAL A 129 18.47 2.03 0.57
C VAL A 129 18.97 3.41 1.00
N GLN A 130 18.22 4.06 1.89
CA GLN A 130 18.57 5.38 2.38
C GLN A 130 19.81 5.32 3.30
N PRO A 131 20.73 6.30 3.24
CA PRO A 131 21.81 6.40 4.21
C PRO A 131 21.23 6.48 5.64
N GLY A 132 21.61 5.54 6.50
CA GLY A 132 21.11 5.42 7.87
C GLY A 132 20.33 4.13 8.14
N VAL A 133 19.87 3.43 7.10
CA VAL A 133 19.23 2.11 7.24
C VAL A 133 20.31 1.03 7.28
N ASP A 134 20.33 0.23 8.36
CA ASP A 134 21.27 -0.89 8.46
C ASP A 134 20.74 -2.10 7.67
N ILE A 135 21.54 -2.55 6.71
CA ILE A 135 21.28 -3.76 5.92
C ILE A 135 22.37 -4.82 6.10
N SER A 136 23.25 -4.62 7.08
CA SER A 136 24.45 -5.43 7.28
C SER A 136 24.11 -6.87 7.70
N GLY A 137 22.93 -7.07 8.31
CA GLY A 137 22.40 -8.39 8.69
C GLY A 137 21.50 -9.07 7.65
N ILE A 138 21.35 -8.48 6.46
CA ILE A 138 20.46 -9.00 5.42
C ILE A 138 21.20 -9.92 4.47
N GLU A 139 20.70 -11.13 4.31
CA GLU A 139 21.24 -12.16 3.44
C GLU A 139 20.28 -12.49 2.28
N PRO A 140 20.81 -12.85 1.09
CA PRO A 140 19.97 -13.34 0.01
C PRO A 140 19.22 -14.62 0.44
N GLY A 141 17.91 -14.66 0.16
CA GLY A 141 17.00 -15.72 0.56
C GLY A 141 16.09 -15.34 1.73
N GLN A 142 16.39 -14.27 2.46
CA GLN A 142 15.55 -13.81 3.58
C GLN A 142 14.30 -13.09 3.10
N VAL A 143 13.18 -13.30 3.78
CA VAL A 143 11.97 -12.50 3.60
C VAL A 143 12.06 -11.30 4.52
N ILE A 144 11.85 -10.11 3.97
CA ILE A 144 11.89 -8.86 4.71
C ILE A 144 10.60 -8.08 4.46
N HIS A 145 10.18 -7.34 5.46
CA HIS A 145 9.26 -6.23 5.31
C HIS A 145 10.09 -4.96 5.10
N PHE A 146 9.72 -4.11 4.16
CA PHE A 146 10.42 -2.87 3.89
C PHE A 146 9.43 -1.73 3.65
N SER A 147 9.84 -0.52 3.99
CA SER A 147 9.07 0.70 3.74
C SER A 147 9.78 1.53 2.67
N LEU A 148 9.07 1.83 1.58
CA LEU A 148 9.52 2.71 0.52
C LEU A 148 9.04 4.13 0.77
N VAL A 149 9.89 5.11 0.56
CA VAL A 149 9.51 6.53 0.53
C VAL A 149 9.77 7.09 -0.86
N LYS A 150 8.80 7.85 -1.39
CA LYS A 150 8.99 8.59 -2.64
C LYS A 150 9.81 9.86 -2.37
N ARG A 151 10.98 9.97 -3.01
CA ARG A 151 11.84 11.16 -2.98
C ARG A 151 12.10 11.60 -4.40
N ASP A 152 11.71 12.83 -4.71
CA ASP A 152 11.71 13.35 -6.08
C ASP A 152 10.94 12.39 -7.02
N ASP A 153 11.67 11.69 -7.89
CA ASP A 153 11.13 10.75 -8.87
C ASP A 153 11.58 9.30 -8.64
N ARG A 154 12.05 8.97 -7.43
CA ARG A 154 12.54 7.63 -7.10
C ARG A 154 12.05 7.12 -5.76
N TYR A 155 12.01 5.80 -5.62
CA TYR A 155 11.65 5.12 -4.39
C TYR A 155 12.92 4.67 -3.67
N LEU A 156 13.05 5.04 -2.40
CA LEU A 156 14.13 4.57 -1.53
C LEU A 156 13.55 3.75 -0.38
N ILE A 157 14.30 2.76 0.07
CA ILE A 157 13.99 2.04 1.30
C ILE A 157 14.39 2.93 2.47
N ASP A 158 13.40 3.33 3.25
CA ASP A 158 13.51 4.11 4.48
C ASP A 158 13.65 3.20 5.71
N GLU A 159 13.05 2.01 5.66
CA GLU A 159 13.05 1.06 6.76
C GLU A 159 13.07 -0.37 6.23
N VAL A 160 13.77 -1.24 6.96
CA VAL A 160 13.80 -2.67 6.69
C VAL A 160 13.65 -3.45 7.98
N HIS A 161 12.79 -4.46 7.93
CA HIS A 161 12.55 -5.40 9.01
C HIS A 161 12.70 -6.81 8.48
N VAL A 162 13.73 -7.53 8.94
CA VAL A 162 13.92 -8.93 8.57
C VAL A 162 12.84 -9.75 9.27
N MET A 163 11.94 -10.33 8.50
CA MET A 163 11.00 -11.30 9.02
C MET A 163 11.78 -12.59 9.21
N ALA A 164 12.27 -12.81 10.44
CA ALA A 164 12.84 -14.10 10.79
C ALA A 164 11.85 -15.19 10.36
N PRO A 165 12.31 -16.26 9.69
CA PRO A 165 11.44 -17.40 9.50
C PRO A 165 11.01 -17.86 10.90
N ASP A 166 9.70 -17.95 11.13
CA ASP A 166 9.17 -18.66 12.29
C ASP A 166 9.73 -20.09 12.21
N GLY A 167 10.80 -20.36 12.97
CA GLY A 167 11.51 -21.63 12.94
C GLY A 167 13.04 -21.48 12.94
N GLU A 168 13.61 -21.18 14.10
CA GLU A 168 14.88 -21.82 14.46
C GLU A 168 14.71 -23.34 14.41
N ALA A 169 15.48 -24.01 13.55
CA ALA A 169 16.11 -25.25 13.95
C ALA A 169 17.62 -25.03 13.82
N ARG A 170 18.17 -24.37 14.84
CA ARG A 170 19.56 -24.56 15.21
C ARG A 170 19.74 -26.04 15.57
N GLU A 171 20.35 -26.80 14.68
CA GLU A 171 21.20 -27.91 15.11
C GLU A 171 22.64 -27.49 14.84
N HIS A 172 23.18 -26.84 15.86
CA HIS A 172 24.60 -26.60 16.01
C HIS A 172 25.18 -27.92 16.51
N ASP A 173 25.69 -28.76 15.60
CA ASP A 173 26.55 -29.88 15.99
C ASP A 173 27.90 -29.72 15.30
N HIS A 174 28.81 -29.13 16.07
CA HIS A 174 30.24 -29.24 15.91
C HIS A 174 30.66 -30.58 16.53
N ASP A 175 31.10 -31.54 15.73
CA ASP A 175 32.42 -32.22 15.76
C ASP A 175 32.41 -33.49 14.88
#